data_AF-A0A841HUS5-F1
#
_entry.id   AF-A0A841HUS5-F1
#
_cell.length_a   1.000
_cell.length_b   1.000
_cell.length_c   1.000
_cell.angle_alpha   90.00
_cell.angle_beta   90.00
_cell.angle_gamma   90.00
#
_symmetry.space_group_name_H-M   'P 1'
#
loop_
_entity.id
_entity.type
_entity.pdbx_description
1 polymer ?
#
loop_
_entity_poly.entity_id
_entity_poly.type
_entity_poly.pdbx_seq_one_letter_code
_entity_poly.pdbx_strand_id
1 'polypeptide(L)'
;MTRRAGSSIRKQGSLLIAAVVAVLAASGCAKQENAEVKSIRAALERNPTIEIVAADEAAGVFTVRDKETGDVSAVSLQEIAAAPLSQIVKPKELPAVAAPPSVASAPPAAAEVAPPSPEQVAQAPSAAPEQAEPPPPQPVASASPEAKNYTIERTDGQLKISGPGISVVSAGAGTTSGNTRQGPRAVDPIICEGQRMLHFDNRNIYVEGDAITVRGGCELYITNSNIVASGTGVIVHDGTVHIANSYIEGASSSFEADSRAKVFVRGSTFQGLSRRDQLATVQDQGGNQWR
;
A
#
# COMPACT_ATOMS: atom_id res chain seq x y z
N MET A 1 -69.52 31.80 -4.95
CA MET A 1 -69.99 30.53 -4.35
C MET A 1 -68.86 29.52 -4.46
N THR A 2 -68.04 29.37 -3.40
CA THR A 2 -67.99 28.19 -2.48
C THR A 2 -67.34 26.96 -3.14
N ARG A 3 -66.28 26.30 -2.64
CA ARG A 3 -65.72 26.13 -1.29
C ARG A 3 -64.27 25.59 -1.36
N ARG A 4 -63.48 25.89 -0.32
CA ARG A 4 -62.20 25.25 0.09
C ARG A 4 -62.41 23.81 0.60
N ALA A 5 -61.39 22.97 0.40
CA ALA A 5 -60.82 21.98 1.36
C ALA A 5 -59.54 21.41 0.69
N GLY A 6 -58.34 21.33 1.25
CA GLY A 6 -57.93 21.25 2.65
C GLY A 6 -57.66 19.78 3.03
N SER A 7 -56.46 19.26 2.81
CA SER A 7 -55.99 18.07 3.54
C SER A 7 -54.48 18.10 3.74
N SER A 8 -54.12 18.19 5.01
CA SER A 8 -52.81 18.16 5.61
C SER A 8 -52.55 16.73 6.08
N ILE A 9 -51.48 16.07 5.61
CA ILE A 9 -51.05 14.77 6.14
C ILE A 9 -49.55 14.77 6.40
N ARG A 10 -49.24 15.05 7.68
CA ARG A 10 -48.30 14.39 8.59
C ARG A 10 -46.81 14.27 8.19
N LYS A 11 -46.02 15.19 8.74
CA LYS A 11 -44.68 14.93 9.28
C LYS A 11 -44.82 14.14 10.59
N GLN A 12 -44.24 12.94 10.71
CA GLN A 12 -43.87 12.33 11.99
C GLN A 12 -42.99 11.08 11.77
N GLY A 13 -41.82 11.06 12.41
CA GLY A 13 -41.11 9.83 12.76
C GLY A 13 -39.91 9.44 11.90
N SER A 14 -38.74 10.06 12.12
CA SER A 14 -37.47 9.35 11.95
C SER A 14 -36.37 10.08 12.73
N LEU A 15 -36.41 9.93 14.05
CA LEU A 15 -35.41 10.48 14.96
C LEU A 15 -35.35 9.52 16.15
N LEU A 16 -34.58 8.43 16.02
CA LEU A 16 -34.07 7.53 17.09
C LEU A 16 -33.50 6.21 16.51
N ILE A 17 -32.51 6.27 15.61
CA ILE A 17 -31.60 5.12 15.34
C ILE A 17 -30.21 5.69 15.05
N ALA A 18 -29.58 6.32 16.05
CA ALA A 18 -28.25 6.90 15.90
C ALA A 18 -27.47 6.82 17.22
N ALA A 19 -27.34 5.62 17.81
CA ALA A 19 -26.49 5.43 19.00
C ALA A 19 -26.17 3.95 19.33
N VAL A 20 -25.83 3.08 18.37
CA VAL A 20 -25.30 1.72 18.69
C VAL A 20 -24.17 1.24 17.75
N VAL A 21 -23.96 1.85 16.58
CA VAL A 21 -22.99 1.37 15.57
C VAL A 21 -21.62 2.08 15.67
N ALA A 22 -21.07 2.25 16.88
CA ALA A 22 -19.83 3.01 17.08
C ALA A 22 -18.73 2.30 17.89
N VAL A 23 -18.84 1.00 18.18
CA VAL A 23 -17.89 0.31 19.10
C VAL A 23 -17.21 -0.94 18.51
N LEU A 24 -17.46 -1.34 17.25
CA LEU A 24 -16.99 -2.63 16.71
C LEU A 24 -15.79 -2.58 15.73
N ALA A 25 -15.12 -1.43 15.56
CA ALA A 25 -14.12 -1.26 14.48
C ALA A 25 -12.64 -1.45 14.87
N ALA A 26 -12.29 -1.83 16.11
CA ALA A 26 -10.90 -1.72 16.59
C ALA A 26 -10.10 -3.04 16.79
N SER A 27 -10.65 -4.23 16.51
CA SER A 27 -10.04 -5.48 17.03
C SER A 27 -9.67 -6.56 16.00
N GLY A 28 -9.58 -6.24 14.70
CA GLY A 28 -9.50 -7.25 13.63
C GLY A 28 -8.14 -7.55 12.98
N CYS A 29 -7.10 -6.73 13.14
CA CYS A 29 -5.99 -6.71 12.17
C CYS A 29 -4.83 -7.71 12.39
N ALA A 30 -4.70 -8.40 13.53
CA ALA A 30 -3.49 -9.20 13.80
C ALA A 30 -3.56 -10.69 13.40
N LYS A 31 -4.74 -11.22 13.00
CA LYS A 31 -4.91 -12.67 12.80
C LYS A 31 -4.80 -13.15 11.35
N GLN A 32 -4.87 -12.23 10.39
CA GLN A 32 -4.89 -12.56 8.96
C GLN A 32 -3.51 -12.95 8.42
N GLU A 33 -2.45 -12.31 8.92
CA GLU A 33 -1.06 -12.49 8.46
C GLU A 33 -0.57 -13.95 8.62
N ASN A 34 -0.97 -14.60 9.72
CA ASN A 34 -0.59 -16.00 9.99
C ASN A 34 -1.22 -17.03 9.04
N ALA A 35 -2.37 -16.72 8.43
CA ALA A 35 -3.02 -17.65 7.50
C ALA A 35 -2.30 -17.68 6.14
N GLU A 36 -1.76 -16.54 5.73
CA GLU A 36 -1.08 -16.37 4.45
C GLU A 36 0.27 -17.09 4.43
N VAL A 37 1.08 -16.91 5.49
CA VAL A 37 2.37 -17.61 5.67
C VAL A 37 2.19 -19.14 5.61
N LYS A 38 1.15 -19.67 6.26
CA LYS A 38 0.84 -21.12 6.24
C LYS A 38 0.45 -21.63 4.85
N SER A 39 -0.30 -20.84 4.09
CA SER A 39 -0.69 -21.17 2.73
C SER A 39 0.55 -21.23 1.81
N ILE A 40 1.46 -20.26 1.93
CA ILE A 40 2.68 -20.21 1.14
C ILE A 40 3.62 -21.37 1.47
N ARG A 41 3.84 -21.67 2.75
CA ARG A 41 4.65 -22.83 3.16
C ARG A 41 4.12 -24.12 2.52
N ALA A 42 2.81 -24.34 2.60
CA ALA A 42 2.17 -25.51 1.98
C ALA A 42 2.27 -25.54 0.45
N ALA A 43 2.35 -24.38 -0.21
CA ALA A 43 2.55 -24.30 -1.65
C ALA A 43 4.00 -24.62 -2.04
N LEU A 44 4.98 -24.11 -1.30
CA LEU A 44 6.40 -24.38 -1.51
C LEU A 44 6.74 -25.86 -1.26
N GLU A 45 6.17 -26.47 -0.21
CA GLU A 45 6.36 -27.90 0.11
C GLU A 45 5.81 -28.86 -0.96
N ARG A 46 4.87 -28.41 -1.81
CA ARG A 46 4.35 -29.23 -2.92
C ARG A 46 5.32 -29.31 -4.11
N ASN A 47 6.37 -28.48 -4.14
CA ASN A 47 7.34 -28.52 -5.22
C ASN A 47 8.49 -29.47 -4.85
N PRO A 48 8.66 -30.62 -5.54
CA PRO A 48 9.69 -31.61 -5.18
C PRO A 48 11.12 -31.09 -5.36
N THR A 49 11.34 -30.08 -6.20
CA THR A 49 12.68 -29.54 -6.51
C THR A 49 13.15 -28.48 -5.51
N ILE A 50 12.29 -28.02 -4.59
CA ILE A 50 12.61 -26.95 -3.64
C ILE A 50 12.57 -27.50 -2.20
N GLU A 51 13.50 -27.04 -1.36
CA GLU A 51 13.55 -27.30 0.07
C GLU A 51 13.54 -25.97 0.84
N ILE A 52 12.69 -25.85 1.86
CA ILE A 52 12.69 -24.67 2.73
C ILE A 52 13.77 -24.87 3.79
N VAL A 53 14.83 -24.06 3.76
CA VAL A 53 15.96 -24.13 4.70
C VAL A 53 15.69 -23.31 5.96
N ALA A 54 15.03 -22.16 5.80
CA ALA A 54 14.63 -21.29 6.90
C ALA A 54 13.39 -20.48 6.52
N ALA A 55 12.61 -20.07 7.53
CA ALA A 55 11.47 -19.16 7.35
C ALA A 55 11.52 -18.09 8.43
N ASP A 56 11.51 -16.82 8.02
CA ASP A 56 11.32 -15.68 8.90
C ASP A 56 9.87 -15.21 8.76
N GLU A 57 9.04 -15.62 9.72
CA GLU A 57 7.60 -15.31 9.71
C GLU A 57 7.34 -13.83 10.01
N ALA A 58 8.23 -13.14 10.73
CA ALA A 58 8.09 -11.72 11.04
C ALA A 58 8.45 -10.84 9.84
N ALA A 59 9.46 -11.23 9.06
CA ALA A 59 9.85 -10.52 7.85
C ALA A 59 9.06 -10.97 6.60
N GLY A 60 8.36 -12.11 6.68
CA GLY A 60 7.66 -12.69 5.54
C GLY A 60 8.61 -13.19 4.43
N VAL A 61 9.78 -13.70 4.82
CA VAL A 61 10.83 -14.15 3.90
C VAL A 61 11.12 -15.64 4.13
N PHE A 62 11.15 -16.40 3.04
CA PHE A 62 11.52 -17.81 3.04
C PHE A 62 12.89 -17.99 2.40
N THR A 63 13.81 -18.67 3.08
CA THR A 63 15.06 -19.11 2.47
C THR A 63 14.83 -20.49 1.89
N VAL A 64 14.83 -20.58 0.56
CA VAL A 64 14.61 -21.81 -0.18
C VAL A 64 15.91 -22.26 -0.84
N ARG A 65 16.13 -23.57 -0.87
CA ARG A 65 17.21 -24.21 -1.60
C ARG A 65 16.63 -25.02 -2.74
N ASP A 66 17.19 -24.87 -3.92
CA ASP A 66 16.91 -25.77 -5.02
C ASP A 66 17.70 -27.09 -4.83
N LYS A 67 17.02 -28.24 -4.87
CA LYS A 67 17.62 -29.54 -4.60
C LYS A 67 18.47 -30.08 -5.74
N GLU A 68 18.26 -29.60 -6.97
CA GLU A 68 19.01 -30.05 -8.15
C GLU A 68 20.34 -29.30 -8.25
N THR A 69 20.31 -27.99 -8.02
CA THR A 69 21.48 -27.10 -8.15
C THR A 69 22.23 -26.88 -6.83
N GLY A 70 21.52 -26.97 -5.70
CA GLY A 70 22.03 -26.62 -4.38
C GLY A 70 21.99 -25.11 -4.07
N ASP A 71 21.50 -24.29 -5.00
CA ASP A 71 21.45 -22.84 -4.85
C ASP A 71 20.45 -22.42 -3.77
N VAL A 72 20.84 -21.45 -2.94
CA VAL A 72 20.01 -20.92 -1.85
C VAL A 72 19.58 -19.50 -2.18
N SER A 73 18.27 -19.25 -2.16
CA SER A 73 17.68 -17.94 -2.44
C SER A 73 16.70 -17.53 -1.33
N ALA A 74 16.69 -16.25 -0.99
CA ALA A 74 15.68 -15.66 -0.13
C ALA A 74 14.53 -15.15 -1.01
N VAL A 75 13.31 -15.58 -0.70
CA VAL A 75 12.11 -15.24 -1.47
C VAL A 75 11.09 -14.60 -0.53
N SER A 76 10.63 -13.41 -0.89
CA SER A 76 9.61 -12.69 -0.12
C SER A 76 8.20 -13.14 -0.49
N LEU A 77 7.25 -12.99 0.45
CA LEU A 77 5.81 -13.22 0.20
C LEU A 77 5.29 -12.49 -1.05
N GLN A 78 5.77 -11.26 -1.29
CA GLN A 78 5.33 -10.41 -2.40
C GLN A 78 5.79 -10.96 -3.76
N GLU A 79 6.97 -11.55 -3.84
CA GLU A 79 7.51 -12.15 -5.06
C GLU A 79 6.78 -13.45 -5.43
N ILE A 80 6.39 -14.25 -4.43
CA ILE A 80 5.63 -15.50 -4.64
C ILE A 80 4.24 -15.20 -5.19
N ALA A 81 3.63 -14.09 -4.78
CA ALA A 81 2.33 -13.66 -5.30
C ALA A 81 2.41 -13.08 -6.73
N ALA A 82 3.56 -12.49 -7.10
CA ALA A 82 3.72 -11.76 -8.35
C ALA A 82 4.15 -12.64 -9.54
N ALA A 83 4.74 -13.81 -9.31
CA ALA A 83 5.30 -14.64 -10.37
C ALA A 83 4.95 -16.13 -10.23
N PRO A 84 4.78 -16.88 -11.34
CA PRO A 84 4.65 -18.33 -11.29
C PRO A 84 5.91 -18.94 -10.69
N LEU A 85 5.74 -19.87 -9.73
CA LEU A 85 6.83 -20.49 -8.94
C LEU A 85 8.02 -21.00 -9.77
N SER A 86 7.78 -21.41 -11.02
CA SER A 86 8.81 -21.86 -11.97
C SER A 86 9.84 -20.78 -12.32
N GLN A 87 9.55 -19.50 -12.08
CA GLN A 87 10.44 -18.38 -12.40
C GLN A 87 11.20 -17.84 -11.18
N ILE A 88 10.79 -18.21 -9.97
CA ILE A 88 11.37 -17.68 -8.72
C ILE A 88 12.81 -18.16 -8.51
N VAL A 89 13.15 -19.34 -9.03
CA VAL A 89 14.48 -19.96 -8.85
C VAL A 89 15.48 -19.51 -9.92
N LYS A 90 15.05 -18.72 -10.92
CA LYS A 90 16.01 -18.20 -11.89
C LYS A 90 16.81 -17.09 -11.19
N PRO A 91 18.12 -17.26 -10.95
CA PRO A 91 18.90 -16.26 -10.23
C PRO A 91 18.71 -14.92 -10.91
N LYS A 92 18.08 -13.97 -10.23
CA LYS A 92 18.08 -12.58 -10.68
C LYS A 92 19.53 -12.14 -10.56
N GLU A 93 20.23 -12.20 -11.69
CA GLU A 93 21.61 -11.75 -11.83
C GLU A 93 21.66 -10.30 -11.33
N LEU A 94 22.08 -10.14 -10.08
CA LEU A 94 22.17 -8.85 -9.43
C LEU A 94 23.15 -8.02 -10.28
N PRO A 95 22.76 -6.81 -10.74
CA PRO A 95 23.68 -5.96 -11.46
C PRO A 95 24.91 -5.74 -10.58
N ALA A 96 26.08 -6.11 -11.11
CA ALA A 96 27.36 -5.98 -10.44
C ALA A 96 27.47 -4.57 -9.85
N VAL A 97 27.51 -4.49 -8.52
CA VAL A 97 27.74 -3.25 -7.80
C VAL A 97 29.08 -2.72 -8.27
N ALA A 98 29.04 -1.64 -9.06
CA ALA A 98 30.24 -0.96 -9.53
C ALA A 98 31.05 -0.51 -8.31
N ALA A 99 32.33 -0.89 -8.29
CA ALA A 99 33.26 -0.51 -7.23
C ALA A 99 33.27 1.01 -7.04
N PRO A 100 33.27 1.51 -5.79
CA PRO A 100 33.30 2.95 -5.53
C PRO A 100 34.57 3.58 -6.11
N PRO A 101 34.49 4.79 -6.71
CA PRO A 101 35.65 5.47 -7.24
C PRO A 101 36.63 5.85 -6.11
N SER A 102 37.88 5.44 -6.29
CA SER A 102 39.02 5.84 -5.45
C SER A 102 39.23 7.35 -5.58
N VAL A 103 38.91 8.09 -4.51
CA VAL A 103 39.22 9.52 -4.40
C VAL A 103 40.70 9.67 -4.10
N ALA A 104 41.46 10.07 -5.12
CA ALA A 104 42.85 10.46 -5.00
C ALA A 104 42.95 11.80 -4.27
N SER A 105 43.68 11.80 -3.15
CA SER A 105 44.02 12.99 -2.37
C SER A 105 44.93 13.94 -3.17
N ALA A 106 44.53 15.21 -3.28
CA ALA A 106 45.39 16.29 -3.78
C ALA A 106 45.93 17.13 -2.59
N PRO A 107 47.20 17.58 -2.65
CA PRO A 107 47.88 18.25 -1.54
C PRO A 107 47.50 19.74 -1.37
N PRO A 108 47.69 20.32 -0.16
CA PRO A 108 47.32 21.70 0.15
C PRO A 108 48.42 22.70 -0.24
N ALA A 109 48.04 23.86 -0.78
CA ALA A 109 48.92 25.01 -0.93
C ALA A 109 48.35 26.25 -0.20
N ALA A 110 49.22 26.79 0.65
CA ALA A 110 49.24 28.07 1.38
C ALA A 110 48.67 29.30 0.64
N ALA A 111 48.43 30.49 1.21
CA ALA A 111 48.21 31.05 2.54
C ALA A 111 48.11 32.57 2.32
N GLU A 112 47.14 33.29 2.90
CA GLU A 112 47.19 34.76 3.17
C GLU A 112 46.01 35.11 4.11
N VAL A 113 46.18 35.30 5.43
CA VAL A 113 46.59 36.51 6.19
C VAL A 113 45.71 37.74 5.82
N ALA A 114 44.84 38.35 6.64
CA ALA A 114 44.95 38.81 8.04
C ALA A 114 43.56 39.22 8.66
N PRO A 115 43.49 39.60 9.98
CA PRO A 115 42.33 39.52 10.90
C PRO A 115 41.87 40.92 11.46
N PRO A 116 41.27 41.12 12.68
CA PRO A 116 40.29 40.38 13.52
C PRO A 116 39.09 41.26 14.03
N SER A 117 37.99 40.66 14.53
CA SER A 117 37.35 41.09 15.80
C SER A 117 36.17 40.21 16.25
N PRO A 118 35.87 40.18 17.57
CA PRO A 118 35.48 38.98 18.29
C PRO A 118 34.02 38.99 18.75
N GLU A 119 33.39 37.81 18.87
CA GLU A 119 32.53 37.51 20.01
C GLU A 119 32.37 35.99 20.18
N GLN A 120 33.17 35.50 21.12
CA GLN A 120 33.06 34.19 21.75
C GLN A 120 31.82 34.20 22.66
N VAL A 121 30.85 33.33 22.38
CA VAL A 121 29.99 32.80 23.44
C VAL A 121 30.25 31.31 23.53
N ALA A 122 30.91 30.94 24.63
CA ALA A 122 31.14 29.57 25.04
C ALA A 122 29.81 28.87 25.32
N GLN A 123 29.57 27.72 24.67
CA GLN A 123 28.59 26.75 25.13
C GLN A 123 29.27 25.41 25.37
N ALA A 124 29.04 24.93 26.58
CA ALA A 124 29.71 23.84 27.26
C ALA A 124 29.46 22.46 26.61
N PRO A 125 30.35 21.49 26.85
CA PRO A 125 30.15 20.10 26.46
C PRO A 125 28.95 19.50 27.19
N SER A 126 27.91 19.13 26.45
CA SER A 126 26.77 18.37 26.97
C SER A 126 27.16 16.89 27.08
N ALA A 127 26.92 16.36 28.27
CA ALA A 127 27.27 15.02 28.71
C ALA A 127 26.70 13.89 27.84
N ALA A 128 27.48 12.82 27.76
CA ALA A 128 27.11 11.54 27.18
C ALA A 128 25.92 10.92 27.95
N PRO A 129 24.89 10.40 27.25
CA PRO A 129 23.86 9.60 27.91
C PRO A 129 24.40 8.22 28.27
N GLU A 130 24.31 7.94 29.56
CA GLU A 130 24.59 6.66 30.22
C GLU A 130 23.65 5.58 29.68
N GLN A 131 24.24 4.52 29.14
CA GLN A 131 23.57 3.38 28.55
C GLN A 131 23.01 2.48 29.65
N ALA A 132 21.70 2.58 29.89
CA ALA A 132 21.00 1.73 30.83
C ALA A 132 20.95 0.27 30.34
N GLU A 133 21.47 -0.63 31.17
CA GLU A 133 21.49 -2.07 30.96
C GLU A 133 20.06 -2.66 31.00
N PRO A 134 19.63 -3.41 29.97
CA PRO A 134 18.31 -4.03 29.96
C PRO A 134 18.24 -5.19 30.98
N PRO A 135 17.12 -5.32 31.73
CA PRO A 135 16.95 -6.37 32.72
C PRO A 135 16.87 -7.78 32.08
N PRO A 136 17.26 -8.84 32.80
CA PRO A 136 17.26 -10.20 32.30
C PRO A 136 15.84 -10.72 32.00
N PRO A 137 15.66 -11.52 30.93
CA PRO A 137 14.36 -12.04 30.53
C PRO A 137 13.83 -13.05 31.54
N GLN A 138 12.58 -12.84 31.98
CA GLN A 138 11.85 -13.82 32.80
C GLN A 138 11.29 -14.96 31.94
N PRO A 139 11.31 -16.22 32.42
CA PRO A 139 10.75 -17.36 31.71
C PRO A 139 9.21 -17.33 31.73
N VAL A 140 8.60 -17.10 30.57
CA VAL A 140 7.15 -17.25 30.39
C VAL A 140 6.78 -18.72 30.17
N ALA A 141 5.92 -19.22 31.04
CA ALA A 141 5.39 -20.58 31.01
C ALA A 141 4.54 -20.83 29.75
N SER A 142 4.83 -21.94 29.06
CA SER A 142 4.08 -22.42 27.90
C SER A 142 2.71 -22.96 28.31
N ALA A 143 1.64 -22.24 27.97
CA ALA A 143 0.27 -22.77 28.03
C ALA A 143 -0.05 -23.49 26.71
N SER A 144 -0.30 -24.79 26.81
CA SER A 144 -0.69 -25.65 25.68
C SER A 144 -2.11 -25.27 25.19
N PRO A 145 -2.32 -24.98 23.89
CA PRO A 145 -3.63 -24.60 23.39
C PRO A 145 -4.52 -25.84 23.22
N GLU A 146 -5.54 -25.93 24.07
CA GLU A 146 -6.67 -26.84 23.93
C GLU A 146 -7.28 -26.70 22.53
N ALA A 147 -7.37 -27.82 21.79
CA ALA A 147 -7.87 -27.88 20.43
C ALA A 147 -9.37 -27.52 20.39
N LYS A 148 -9.68 -26.27 20.06
CA LYS A 148 -11.06 -25.83 19.84
C LYS A 148 -11.55 -26.43 18.52
N ASN A 149 -12.55 -27.31 18.62
CA ASN A 149 -13.21 -27.92 17.47
C ASN A 149 -13.94 -26.86 16.64
N TYR A 150 -13.54 -26.69 15.38
CA TYR A 150 -14.27 -25.90 14.38
C TYR A 150 -14.84 -26.85 13.33
N THR A 151 -16.08 -26.63 12.92
CA THR A 151 -16.72 -27.40 11.85
C THR A 151 -16.67 -26.58 10.56
N ILE A 152 -16.08 -27.16 9.51
CA ILE A 152 -15.96 -26.57 8.18
C ILE A 152 -16.93 -27.31 7.25
N GLU A 153 -17.96 -26.63 6.80
CA GLU A 153 -18.89 -27.14 5.78
C GLU A 153 -18.64 -26.44 4.44
N ARG A 154 -18.53 -27.24 3.37
CA ARG A 154 -18.51 -26.75 1.99
C ARG A 154 -19.79 -27.18 1.30
N THR A 155 -20.54 -26.21 0.81
CA THR A 155 -21.76 -26.45 0.02
C THR A 155 -21.79 -25.43 -1.12
N ASP A 156 -21.92 -25.90 -2.36
CA ASP A 156 -22.08 -25.07 -3.57
C ASP A 156 -21.04 -23.95 -3.75
N GLY A 157 -19.77 -24.23 -3.44
CA GLY A 157 -18.68 -23.26 -3.60
C GLY A 157 -18.63 -22.18 -2.52
N GLN A 158 -19.53 -22.22 -1.53
CA GLN A 158 -19.43 -21.41 -0.32
C GLN A 158 -18.78 -22.22 0.81
N LEU A 159 -17.87 -21.55 1.52
CA LEU A 159 -17.19 -22.09 2.70
C LEU A 159 -17.87 -21.50 3.93
N LYS A 160 -18.48 -22.34 4.78
CA LYS A 160 -19.03 -21.93 6.07
C LYS A 160 -18.19 -22.54 7.19
N ILE A 161 -17.55 -21.68 7.98
CA ILE A 161 -16.79 -22.09 9.17
C ILE A 161 -17.61 -21.69 10.38
N SER A 162 -18.02 -22.67 11.18
CA SER A 162 -18.77 -22.45 12.43
C SER A 162 -17.95 -22.91 13.63
N GLY A 163 -17.81 -22.03 14.63
CA GLY A 163 -17.18 -22.33 15.90
C GLY A 163 -17.76 -21.48 17.04
N PRO A 164 -17.38 -21.74 18.30
CA PRO A 164 -17.90 -21.00 19.45
C PRO A 164 -17.61 -19.50 19.32
N GLY A 165 -18.68 -18.73 19.08
CA GLY A 165 -18.66 -17.27 18.98
C GLY A 165 -18.41 -16.68 17.58
N ILE A 166 -18.27 -17.50 16.53
CA ILE A 166 -18.00 -17.01 15.18
C ILE A 166 -18.60 -17.91 14.10
N SER A 167 -19.34 -17.29 13.18
CA SER A 167 -19.87 -17.90 11.96
C SER A 167 -19.39 -17.07 10.78
N VAL A 168 -18.48 -17.62 9.98
CA VAL A 168 -17.96 -16.96 8.78
C VAL A 168 -18.48 -17.71 7.58
N VAL A 169 -19.29 -17.03 6.77
CA VAL A 169 -19.78 -17.52 5.47
C VAL A 169 -19.00 -16.79 4.40
N SER A 170 -18.18 -17.50 3.64
CA SER A 170 -17.51 -16.95 2.46
C SER A 170 -18.56 -16.74 1.37
N ALA A 171 -18.83 -15.48 1.02
CA ALA A 171 -19.53 -15.16 -0.23
C ALA A 171 -18.70 -15.77 -1.36
N GLY A 172 -19.32 -16.69 -2.11
CA GLY A 172 -18.64 -17.63 -3.00
C GLY A 172 -17.53 -16.96 -3.81
N ALA A 173 -16.39 -17.65 -3.91
CA ALA A 173 -15.29 -17.24 -4.76
C ALA A 173 -15.82 -17.06 -6.19
N GLY A 174 -16.04 -15.79 -6.56
CA GLY A 174 -16.20 -15.41 -7.95
C GLY A 174 -14.99 -15.98 -8.68
N THR A 175 -15.27 -16.85 -9.65
CA THR A 175 -14.30 -17.45 -10.54
C THR A 175 -13.28 -16.40 -10.95
N THR A 176 -12.02 -16.60 -10.55
CA THR A 176 -10.88 -15.84 -11.07
C THR A 176 -10.88 -16.03 -12.57
N SER A 177 -11.44 -15.03 -13.26
CA SER A 177 -11.63 -15.00 -14.70
C SER A 177 -10.26 -15.13 -15.36
N GLY A 178 -10.01 -16.29 -15.95
CA GLY A 178 -8.89 -16.49 -16.84
C GLY A 178 -8.96 -15.48 -17.98
N ASN A 179 -7.84 -14.80 -18.19
CA ASN A 179 -7.29 -14.08 -19.36
C ASN A 179 -8.10 -14.10 -20.69
N THR A 180 -9.40 -13.88 -20.63
CA THR A 180 -10.21 -13.57 -21.79
C THR A 180 -9.95 -12.11 -22.06
N ARG A 181 -9.47 -11.83 -23.27
CA ARG A 181 -9.17 -10.52 -23.86
C ARG A 181 -10.46 -9.68 -23.94
N GLN A 182 -11.03 -9.38 -22.79
CA GLN A 182 -12.17 -8.51 -22.61
C GLN A 182 -11.60 -7.11 -22.82
N GLY A 183 -12.23 -6.35 -23.72
CA GLY A 183 -11.91 -4.93 -23.89
C GLY A 183 -11.91 -4.22 -22.53
N PRO A 184 -11.27 -3.05 -22.44
CA PRO A 184 -11.12 -2.31 -21.20
C PRO A 184 -12.47 -2.21 -20.49
N ARG A 185 -12.62 -2.99 -19.43
CA ARG A 185 -13.85 -2.98 -18.63
C ARG A 185 -13.76 -1.77 -17.73
N ALA A 186 -14.81 -0.94 -17.75
CA ALA A 186 -14.95 0.11 -16.77
C ALA A 186 -14.88 -0.52 -15.38
N VAL A 187 -13.97 -0.02 -14.55
CA VAL A 187 -13.86 -0.37 -13.14
C VAL A 187 -14.56 0.69 -12.30
N ASP A 188 -15.01 0.30 -11.11
CA ASP A 188 -15.61 1.24 -10.18
C ASP A 188 -14.57 2.28 -9.71
N PRO A 189 -14.99 3.51 -9.38
CA PRO A 189 -14.13 4.54 -8.80
C PRO A 189 -13.33 4.05 -7.58
N ILE A 190 -12.05 4.39 -7.55
CA ILE A 190 -11.14 3.96 -6.49
C ILE A 190 -11.03 5.07 -5.44
N ILE A 191 -11.25 4.71 -4.17
CA ILE A 191 -11.14 5.65 -3.05
C ILE A 191 -10.01 5.21 -2.13
N CYS A 192 -8.95 6.02 -2.07
CA CYS A 192 -7.96 5.92 -1.02
C CYS A 192 -8.30 6.90 0.12
N GLU A 193 -8.40 6.37 1.33
CA GLU A 193 -8.86 7.13 2.50
C GLU A 193 -8.12 6.71 3.76
N GLY A 194 -7.84 7.68 4.63
CA GLY A 194 -7.16 7.47 5.91
C GLY A 194 -5.64 7.45 5.76
N GLN A 195 -4.93 7.24 6.87
CA GLN A 195 -3.46 7.16 6.91
C GLN A 195 -2.95 5.80 6.44
N ARG A 196 -3.26 5.44 5.19
CA ARG A 196 -2.77 4.22 4.55
C ARG A 196 -2.04 4.53 3.27
N MET A 197 -1.16 3.62 2.90
CA MET A 197 -0.45 3.64 1.64
C MET A 197 -1.16 2.75 0.62
N LEU A 198 -1.30 3.22 -0.61
CA LEU A 198 -1.81 2.45 -1.74
C LEU A 198 -0.86 2.56 -2.93
N HIS A 199 -0.65 1.46 -3.65
CA HIS A 199 0.27 1.42 -4.79
C HIS A 199 -0.42 0.83 -6.02
N PHE A 200 -0.41 1.58 -7.13
CA PHE A 200 -0.79 1.13 -8.45
C PHE A 200 0.45 1.07 -9.33
N ASP A 201 0.87 -0.14 -9.69
CA ASP A 201 1.96 -0.38 -10.63
C ASP A 201 1.46 -1.19 -11.83
N ASN A 202 1.83 -0.75 -13.03
CA ASN A 202 1.50 -1.41 -14.30
C ASN A 202 0.01 -1.75 -14.45
N ARG A 203 -0.87 -0.83 -14.04
CA ARG A 203 -2.33 -0.98 -14.14
C ARG A 203 -2.89 -0.22 -15.32
N ASN A 204 -3.92 -0.78 -15.94
CA ASN A 204 -4.78 -0.07 -16.89
C ASN A 204 -6.15 0.11 -16.24
N ILE A 205 -6.52 1.35 -15.96
CA ILE A 205 -7.72 1.74 -15.20
C ILE A 205 -8.59 2.58 -16.13
N TYR A 206 -9.82 2.12 -16.35
CA TYR A 206 -10.82 2.83 -17.15
C TYR A 206 -12.03 3.05 -16.26
N VAL A 207 -12.46 4.28 -16.04
CA VAL A 207 -13.57 4.59 -15.12
C VAL A 207 -14.58 5.51 -15.79
N GLU A 208 -15.85 5.17 -15.63
CA GLU A 208 -16.95 6.07 -15.94
C GLU A 208 -17.18 7.00 -14.73
N GLY A 209 -16.74 8.25 -14.83
CA GLY A 209 -16.71 9.23 -13.75
C GLY A 209 -15.28 9.56 -13.32
N ASP A 210 -15.10 9.85 -12.03
CA ASP A 210 -13.79 10.17 -11.46
C ASP A 210 -13.03 8.88 -11.14
N ALA A 211 -11.80 8.74 -11.63
CA ALA A 211 -11.11 7.45 -11.53
C ALA A 211 -10.55 7.17 -10.13
N ILE A 212 -9.82 8.12 -9.55
CA ILE A 212 -9.19 7.95 -8.23
C ILE A 212 -9.44 9.17 -7.35
N THR A 213 -9.94 8.93 -6.13
CA THR A 213 -10.06 9.95 -5.08
C THR A 213 -9.16 9.61 -3.91
N VAL A 214 -8.27 10.54 -3.53
CA VAL A 214 -7.33 10.39 -2.41
C VAL A 214 -7.72 11.36 -1.30
N ARG A 215 -7.94 10.85 -0.08
CA ARG A 215 -8.31 11.70 1.06
C ARG A 215 -7.84 11.22 2.42
N GLY A 216 -7.94 12.10 3.42
CA GLY A 216 -7.75 11.74 4.84
C GLY A 216 -6.32 11.33 5.18
N GLY A 217 -5.32 11.93 4.54
CA GLY A 217 -3.91 11.64 4.74
C GLY A 217 -3.39 10.41 3.99
N CYS A 218 -4.16 9.86 3.03
CA CYS A 218 -3.69 8.73 2.24
C CYS A 218 -2.45 9.10 1.42
N GLU A 219 -1.52 8.14 1.34
CA GLU A 219 -0.36 8.19 0.46
C GLU A 219 -0.56 7.23 -0.73
N LEU A 220 -0.62 7.78 -1.93
CA LEU A 220 -0.86 7.03 -3.16
C LEU A 220 0.35 7.07 -4.08
N TYR A 221 0.76 5.90 -4.57
CA TYR A 221 1.78 5.75 -5.61
C TYR A 221 1.16 5.22 -6.90
N ILE A 222 1.38 5.93 -8.01
CA ILE A 222 0.93 5.55 -9.36
C ILE A 222 2.18 5.46 -10.24
N THR A 223 2.54 4.25 -10.66
CA THR A 223 3.73 3.96 -11.44
C THR A 223 3.37 3.15 -12.69
N ASN A 224 3.97 3.47 -13.84
CA ASN A 224 3.81 2.71 -15.09
C ASN A 224 2.35 2.42 -15.48
N SER A 225 1.42 3.29 -15.09
CA SER A 225 -0.02 3.00 -15.19
C SER A 225 -0.69 3.89 -16.23
N ASN A 226 -1.78 3.39 -16.79
CA ASN A 226 -2.64 4.11 -17.72
C ASN A 226 -4.01 4.29 -17.08
N ILE A 227 -4.41 5.54 -16.82
CA ILE A 227 -5.66 5.91 -16.16
C ILE A 227 -6.46 6.78 -17.11
N VAL A 228 -7.66 6.31 -17.47
CA VAL A 228 -8.60 7.03 -18.34
C VAL A 228 -9.93 7.17 -17.63
N ALA A 229 -10.36 8.41 -17.44
CA ALA A 229 -11.58 8.76 -16.72
C ALA A 229 -12.51 9.61 -17.59
N SER A 230 -13.81 9.32 -17.60
CA SER A 230 -14.78 10.23 -18.24
C SER A 230 -15.07 11.49 -17.41
N GLY A 231 -14.61 11.54 -16.15
CA GLY A 231 -14.62 12.71 -15.27
C GLY A 231 -13.21 13.25 -15.04
N THR A 232 -12.78 13.30 -13.78
CA THR A 232 -11.42 13.67 -13.38
C THR A 232 -10.53 12.42 -13.20
N GLY A 233 -9.30 12.47 -13.73
CA GLY A 233 -8.35 11.36 -13.61
C GLY A 233 -7.97 11.07 -12.15
N VAL A 234 -7.43 12.06 -11.44
CA VAL A 234 -7.05 11.93 -10.02
C VAL A 234 -7.49 13.14 -9.22
N ILE A 235 -8.25 12.92 -8.15
CA ILE A 235 -8.69 13.95 -7.20
C ILE A 235 -7.97 13.76 -5.87
N VAL A 236 -7.37 14.82 -5.32
CA VAL A 236 -6.58 14.77 -4.09
C VAL A 236 -7.10 15.77 -3.06
N HIS A 237 -7.77 15.27 -2.02
CA HIS A 237 -8.32 16.01 -0.89
C HIS A 237 -7.54 15.72 0.40
N ASP A 238 -6.52 16.51 0.74
CA ASP A 238 -5.69 16.27 1.96
C ASP A 238 -4.97 14.91 1.93
N GLY A 239 -4.16 14.69 0.90
CA GLY A 239 -3.38 13.46 0.71
C GLY A 239 -2.06 13.72 -0.02
N THR A 240 -1.23 12.68 -0.13
CA THR A 240 0.03 12.73 -0.86
C THR A 240 -0.01 11.77 -2.04
N VAL A 241 0.27 12.23 -3.24
CA VAL A 241 0.25 11.41 -4.46
C VAL A 241 1.57 11.52 -5.21
N HIS A 242 2.15 10.37 -5.54
CA HIS A 242 3.33 10.23 -6.37
C HIS A 242 2.94 9.62 -7.70
N ILE A 243 3.14 10.33 -8.80
CA ILE A 243 2.82 9.88 -10.17
C ILE A 243 4.11 9.80 -10.97
N ALA A 244 4.46 8.60 -11.43
CA ALA A 244 5.69 8.35 -12.17
C ALA A 244 5.45 7.51 -13.42
N ASN A 245 6.04 7.92 -14.55
CA ASN A 245 5.98 7.18 -15.83
C ASN A 245 4.57 6.69 -16.19
N SER A 246 3.56 7.54 -15.99
CA SER A 246 2.15 7.16 -16.13
C SER A 246 1.44 8.06 -17.13
N TYR A 247 0.34 7.56 -17.68
CA TYR A 247 -0.58 8.33 -18.53
C TYR A 247 -1.88 8.55 -17.74
N ILE A 248 -2.25 9.82 -17.54
CA ILE A 248 -3.47 10.21 -16.84
C ILE A 248 -4.33 11.04 -17.79
N GLU A 249 -5.53 10.56 -18.09
CA GLU A 249 -6.52 11.26 -18.90
C GLU A 249 -7.82 11.41 -18.11
N GLY A 250 -8.36 12.63 -18.10
CA GLY A 250 -9.70 12.90 -17.60
C GLY A 250 -10.41 13.92 -18.47
N ALA A 251 -11.65 13.62 -18.86
CA ALA A 251 -12.43 14.48 -19.75
C ALA A 251 -12.69 15.87 -19.13
N SER A 252 -12.87 15.94 -17.80
CA SER A 252 -13.04 17.20 -17.07
C SER A 252 -11.68 17.81 -16.66
N SER A 253 -10.79 16.98 -16.11
CA SER A 253 -9.45 17.37 -15.68
C SER A 253 -8.54 16.14 -15.56
N SER A 254 -7.26 16.27 -15.89
CA SER A 254 -6.28 15.20 -15.70
C SER A 254 -6.05 14.93 -14.22
N PHE A 255 -5.92 15.98 -13.41
CA PHE A 255 -5.98 15.88 -11.95
C PHE A 255 -6.52 17.17 -11.32
N GLU A 256 -7.03 17.02 -10.10
CA GLU A 256 -7.48 18.10 -9.22
C GLU A 256 -6.84 17.94 -7.84
N ALA A 257 -6.18 19.00 -7.36
CA ALA A 257 -5.49 19.02 -6.08
C ALA A 257 -6.04 20.15 -5.19
N ASP A 258 -6.66 19.77 -4.08
CA ASP A 258 -7.25 20.67 -3.10
C ASP A 258 -6.25 21.22 -2.08
N SER A 259 -6.70 22.15 -1.24
CA SER A 259 -5.91 22.67 -0.13
C SER A 259 -5.32 21.55 0.72
N ARG A 260 -4.01 21.60 0.97
CA ARG A 260 -3.19 20.58 1.68
C ARG A 260 -2.84 19.32 0.89
N ALA A 261 -3.30 19.19 -0.36
CA ALA A 261 -2.80 18.14 -1.24
C ALA A 261 -1.31 18.34 -1.55
N LYS A 262 -0.56 17.23 -1.62
CA LYS A 262 0.82 17.18 -2.11
C LYS A 262 0.87 16.23 -3.30
N VAL A 263 1.23 16.74 -4.48
CA VAL A 263 1.32 15.93 -5.70
C VAL A 263 2.73 16.03 -6.26
N PHE A 264 3.39 14.90 -6.43
CA PHE A 264 4.71 14.79 -7.03
C PHE A 264 4.58 14.08 -8.36
N VAL A 265 5.00 14.71 -9.46
CA VAL A 265 4.83 14.16 -10.81
C VAL A 265 6.16 14.07 -11.54
N ARG A 266 6.44 12.93 -12.17
CA ARG A 266 7.70 12.69 -12.89
C ARG A 266 7.48 11.85 -14.15
N GLY A 267 8.03 12.29 -15.28
CA GLY A 267 8.05 11.50 -16.52
C GLY A 267 6.68 11.04 -17.01
N SER A 268 5.60 11.75 -16.68
CA SER A 268 4.22 11.32 -16.91
C SER A 268 3.53 12.18 -17.97
N THR A 269 2.50 11.65 -18.61
CA THR A 269 1.68 12.39 -19.58
C THR A 269 0.30 12.65 -18.98
N PHE A 270 -0.14 13.90 -19.02
CA PHE A 270 -1.43 14.34 -18.53
C PHE A 270 -2.24 14.90 -19.69
N GLN A 271 -3.40 14.32 -19.94
CA GLN A 271 -4.35 14.75 -20.97
C GLN A 271 -5.60 15.31 -20.29
N GLY A 272 -5.84 16.60 -20.50
CA GLY A 272 -6.91 17.35 -19.85
C GLY A 272 -6.38 18.35 -18.83
N LEU A 273 -7.25 19.29 -18.43
CA LEU A 273 -6.88 20.41 -17.56
C LEU A 273 -6.30 19.93 -16.23
N SER A 274 -5.24 20.56 -15.74
CA SER A 274 -4.72 20.32 -14.39
C SER A 274 -5.21 21.41 -13.45
N ARG A 275 -5.96 21.05 -12.41
CA ARG A 275 -6.53 22.00 -11.44
C ARG A 275 -5.79 21.91 -10.13
N ARG A 276 -5.47 23.08 -9.57
CA ARG A 276 -4.72 23.19 -8.33
C ARG A 276 -5.25 24.36 -7.51
N ASP A 277 -5.62 24.09 -6.28
CA ASP A 277 -5.93 25.12 -5.29
C ASP A 277 -4.68 25.92 -4.90
N GLN A 278 -4.86 27.16 -4.42
CA GLN A 278 -3.75 28.03 -4.04
C GLN A 278 -2.87 27.44 -2.92
N LEU A 279 -3.44 26.60 -2.04
CA LEU A 279 -2.73 25.96 -0.93
C LEU A 279 -2.24 24.55 -1.23
N ALA A 280 -2.50 24.03 -2.44
CA ALA A 280 -2.01 22.72 -2.86
C ALA A 280 -0.54 22.83 -3.31
N THR A 281 0.27 21.85 -2.93
CA THR A 281 1.66 21.74 -3.38
C THR A 281 1.73 20.74 -4.54
N VAL A 282 2.07 21.22 -5.73
CA VAL A 282 2.33 20.36 -6.89
C VAL A 282 3.77 20.56 -7.32
N GLN A 283 4.57 19.50 -7.21
CA GLN A 283 5.97 19.49 -7.58
C GLN A 283 6.18 18.67 -8.85
N ASP A 284 6.47 19.37 -9.95
CA ASP A 284 6.94 18.78 -11.18
C ASP A 284 8.44 18.43 -11.06
N GLN A 285 8.75 17.14 -11.13
CA GLN A 285 10.11 16.61 -11.04
C GLN A 285 10.77 16.40 -12.42
N GLY A 286 10.16 16.91 -13.49
CA GLY A 286 10.68 16.88 -14.85
C GLY A 286 10.15 15.73 -15.71
N GLY A 287 10.28 15.91 -17.02
CA GLY A 287 9.90 14.91 -18.04
C GLY A 287 8.39 14.75 -18.24
N ASN A 288 7.56 15.60 -17.64
CA ASN A 288 6.12 15.54 -17.78
C ASN A 288 5.65 16.20 -19.10
N GLN A 289 4.64 15.61 -19.74
CA GLN A 289 3.95 16.16 -20.91
C GLN A 289 2.55 16.59 -20.51
N TRP A 290 2.22 17.85 -20.77
CA TRP A 290 0.93 18.47 -20.44
C TRP A 290 0.18 18.75 -21.74
N ARG A 291 -0.99 18.13 -21.94
CA ARG A 291 -1.80 18.24 -23.17
C ARG A 291 -3.22 18.69 -22.91
#